data_AF-A0A5D3CF27-F1
#
_entry.id   AF-A0A5D3CF27-F1
#
_cell.length_a   1.000
_cell.length_b   1.000
_cell.length_c   1.000
_cell.angle_alpha   90.00
_cell.angle_beta   90.00
_cell.angle_gamma   90.00
#
_symmetry.space_group_name_H-M   'P 1'
#
loop_
_entity.id
_entity.type
_entity.pdbx_description
1 polymer ?
#
loop_
_entity_poly.entity_id
_entity_poly.type
_entity_poly.pdbx_seq_one_letter_code
_entity_poly.pdbx_strand_id
1 'polypeptide(L)'
;MTLHSQGCDIEKDALVLKAGDKIGSSEIGLLATVGVMTVKVYPTPVVAVLSTGDELVEPQTECLGRGQIRDSNRAMLLAAAVQHQCKIIDLGIARDDEGELEKILENAFSAGANILLTSGGVSMGDRDYVKPLLAKKGVVYFSAVFMRPGKPVTFVEIKPDNTEKRESNQILAFGLPGNPVSSLVCFQLFVVPAIRRLGGWENPHLLRVRVRLSEPIKSDPIRPLFHCAIVKWKDNDGSGNPGFSAESTGHQVSSRLLNLKSANALLELPPTGNPIPAGTSVSAIVISDISSIAGSANSLSFDSTVSLKNNISKKISSEVQDIGSKVAILTVSDTVASGAGPDRSGPRAVSIVQASSEKLGGVNIVATAVVSDDVSKIQDVLVKWCDIDEVDLILTLGGTGFSPRDVTPEATKPLLHKETPGLLYVMMQESLKVTPFAVLSRSAAGIRGSTLIINMPGNPNAAAECMEALLPSLKHALKQIKGDKREKHPRHVPHAEATPTNIWDQSYKLASEGISETGCSCSH
;
A
#
# COMPACT_ATOMS: atom_id res chain seq x y z
N MET A 1 -24.37 34.13 -0.59
CA MET A 1 -25.53 33.23 -0.72
C MET A 1 -24.96 31.88 -1.17
N THR A 2 -24.93 30.89 -0.30
CA THR A 2 -24.34 29.56 -0.55
C THR A 2 -25.47 28.57 -0.79
N LEU A 3 -26.09 28.67 -1.97
CA LEU A 3 -27.14 27.75 -2.41
C LEU A 3 -26.61 27.07 -3.68
N HIS A 4 -26.50 25.75 -3.62
CA HIS A 4 -26.17 24.93 -4.78
C HIS A 4 -27.48 24.63 -5.54
N SER A 5 -27.53 24.97 -6.83
CA SER A 5 -28.69 24.65 -7.68
C SER A 5 -28.79 23.15 -7.91
N GLN A 6 -30.00 22.65 -8.17
CA GLN A 6 -30.20 21.24 -8.53
C GLN A 6 -29.33 20.89 -9.74
N GLY A 7 -28.61 19.77 -9.64
CA GLY A 7 -27.74 19.28 -10.72
C GLY A 7 -26.48 20.10 -10.97
N CYS A 8 -26.10 21.04 -10.08
CA CYS A 8 -24.92 21.88 -10.30
C CYS A 8 -23.60 21.12 -10.39
N ASP A 9 -23.50 19.96 -9.73
CA ASP A 9 -22.31 19.10 -9.74
C ASP A 9 -22.43 17.96 -10.76
N ILE A 10 -23.62 17.35 -10.87
CA ILE A 10 -23.91 16.25 -11.81
C ILE A 10 -25.34 16.45 -12.32
N GLU A 11 -25.48 16.73 -13.61
CA GLU A 11 -26.78 16.80 -14.26
C GLU A 11 -27.43 15.42 -14.35
N LYS A 12 -28.76 15.38 -14.39
CA LYS A 12 -29.50 14.14 -14.61
C LYS A 12 -29.06 13.55 -15.96
N ASP A 13 -28.88 12.23 -15.99
CA ASP A 13 -28.50 11.44 -17.17
C ASP A 13 -27.09 11.74 -17.73
N ALA A 14 -26.28 12.53 -17.01
CA ALA A 14 -24.89 12.79 -17.38
C ALA A 14 -24.03 11.52 -17.27
N LEU A 15 -23.09 11.35 -18.22
CA LEU A 15 -22.10 10.28 -18.18
C LEU A 15 -21.05 10.57 -17.10
N VAL A 16 -21.13 9.87 -15.98
CA VAL A 16 -20.20 10.06 -14.85
C VAL A 16 -18.90 9.28 -14.98
N LEU A 17 -18.93 8.13 -15.68
CA LEU A 17 -17.76 7.29 -15.97
C LEU A 17 -17.93 6.64 -17.35
N LYS A 18 -16.84 6.53 -18.12
CA LYS A 18 -16.82 5.88 -19.44
C LYS A 18 -16.22 4.47 -19.37
N ALA A 19 -16.56 3.63 -20.34
CA ALA A 19 -15.90 2.33 -20.49
C ALA A 19 -14.38 2.52 -20.72
N GLY A 20 -13.57 1.74 -20.00
CA GLY A 20 -12.11 1.87 -19.99
C GLY A 20 -11.56 2.74 -18.85
N ASP A 21 -12.41 3.46 -18.12
CA ASP A 21 -11.98 4.16 -16.90
C ASP A 21 -11.52 3.16 -15.85
N LYS A 22 -10.37 3.46 -15.23
CA LYS A 22 -9.86 2.69 -14.11
C LYS A 22 -10.59 3.12 -12.84
N ILE A 23 -11.28 2.17 -12.20
CA ILE A 23 -12.01 2.43 -10.97
C ILE A 23 -11.03 2.55 -9.78
N GLY A 24 -10.84 3.77 -9.27
CA GLY A 24 -10.16 4.09 -8.03
C GLY A 24 -11.14 4.54 -6.93
N SER A 25 -10.63 5.20 -5.88
CA SER A 25 -11.44 5.62 -4.74
C SER A 25 -12.48 6.69 -5.11
N SER A 26 -12.11 7.65 -5.96
CA SER A 26 -13.01 8.69 -6.47
C SER A 26 -14.14 8.11 -7.32
N GLU A 27 -13.81 7.17 -8.21
CA GLU A 27 -14.78 6.56 -9.11
C GLU A 27 -15.78 5.69 -8.33
N ILE A 28 -15.34 4.99 -7.28
CA ILE A 28 -16.23 4.28 -6.35
C ILE A 28 -17.18 5.25 -5.64
N GLY A 29 -16.68 6.40 -5.16
CA GLY A 29 -17.52 7.42 -4.53
C GLY A 29 -18.55 8.01 -5.49
N LEU A 30 -18.17 8.21 -6.75
CA LEU A 30 -19.05 8.70 -7.80
C LEU A 30 -20.17 7.70 -8.12
N LEU A 31 -19.84 6.41 -8.24
CA LEU A 31 -20.81 5.33 -8.42
C LEU A 31 -21.83 5.27 -7.27
N ALA A 32 -21.35 5.36 -6.03
CA ALA A 32 -22.21 5.40 -4.85
C ALA A 32 -23.13 6.63 -4.84
N THR A 33 -22.61 7.79 -5.27
CA THR A 33 -23.38 9.06 -5.33
C THR A 33 -24.58 8.96 -6.28
N VAL A 34 -24.44 8.23 -7.39
CA VAL A 34 -25.54 7.99 -8.35
C VAL A 34 -26.36 6.71 -8.05
N GLY A 35 -26.13 6.07 -6.90
CA GLY A 35 -26.89 4.89 -6.47
C GLY A 35 -26.55 3.59 -7.21
N VAL A 36 -25.39 3.52 -7.88
CA VAL A 36 -24.95 2.33 -8.61
C VAL A 36 -24.12 1.42 -7.70
N MET A 37 -24.64 0.24 -7.39
CA MET A 37 -24.00 -0.74 -6.50
C MET A 37 -23.28 -1.88 -7.22
N THR A 38 -23.55 -2.08 -8.51
CA THR A 38 -22.92 -3.11 -9.35
C THR A 38 -22.56 -2.51 -10.70
N VAL A 39 -21.34 -2.82 -11.17
CA VAL A 39 -20.81 -2.29 -12.43
C VAL A 39 -20.21 -3.42 -13.25
N LYS A 40 -20.43 -3.37 -14.57
CA LYS A 40 -19.80 -4.28 -15.51
C LYS A 40 -18.34 -3.86 -15.73
N VAL A 41 -17.40 -4.75 -15.43
CA VAL A 41 -15.95 -4.48 -15.54
C VAL A 41 -15.26 -5.52 -16.41
N TYR A 42 -14.08 -5.19 -16.93
CA TYR A 42 -13.17 -6.17 -17.50
C TYR A 42 -12.55 -7.01 -16.36
N PRO A 43 -12.51 -8.35 -16.50
CA PRO A 43 -11.91 -9.19 -15.48
C PRO A 43 -10.37 -9.05 -15.48
N THR A 44 -9.77 -9.19 -14.31
CA THR A 44 -8.32 -9.38 -14.18
C THR A 44 -7.92 -10.74 -14.77
N PRO A 45 -6.87 -10.82 -15.60
CA PRO A 45 -6.48 -12.08 -16.23
C PRO A 45 -5.96 -13.09 -15.20
N VAL A 46 -6.11 -14.37 -15.54
CA VAL A 46 -5.53 -15.49 -14.81
C VAL A 46 -4.15 -15.80 -15.39
N VAL A 47 -3.11 -15.78 -14.54
CA VAL A 47 -1.72 -16.00 -14.91
C VAL A 47 -1.23 -17.31 -14.30
N ALA A 48 -0.89 -18.28 -15.14
CA ALA A 48 -0.25 -19.52 -14.72
C ALA A 48 1.28 -19.39 -14.81
N VAL A 49 2.01 -19.89 -13.81
CA VAL A 49 3.48 -19.77 -13.74
C VAL A 49 4.11 -21.14 -13.52
N LEU A 50 5.10 -21.47 -14.36
CA LEU A 50 5.89 -22.69 -14.32
C LEU A 50 7.37 -22.37 -14.38
N SER A 51 8.19 -23.01 -13.56
CA SER A 51 9.64 -23.05 -13.75
C SER A 51 10.06 -24.38 -14.35
N THR A 52 11.10 -24.39 -15.20
CA THR A 52 11.63 -25.60 -15.83
C THR A 52 13.12 -25.71 -15.58
N GLY A 53 13.59 -26.90 -15.16
CA GLY A 53 15.01 -27.20 -15.04
C GLY A 53 15.30 -28.32 -14.05
N ASP A 54 16.17 -29.25 -14.45
CA ASP A 54 16.62 -30.35 -13.59
C ASP A 54 17.42 -29.88 -12.37
N GLU A 55 18.05 -28.70 -12.45
CA GLU A 55 18.79 -28.08 -11.34
C GLU A 55 17.89 -27.48 -10.26
N LEU A 56 16.61 -27.26 -10.56
CA LEU A 56 15.71 -26.54 -9.68
C LEU A 56 15.20 -27.42 -8.54
N VAL A 57 15.16 -26.81 -7.36
CA VAL A 57 14.52 -27.33 -6.15
C VAL A 57 13.59 -26.28 -5.53
N GLU A 58 12.68 -26.73 -4.68
CA GLU A 58 11.73 -25.85 -4.01
C GLU A 58 12.43 -24.81 -3.11
N PRO A 59 11.86 -23.61 -2.93
CA PRO A 59 12.44 -22.55 -2.08
C PRO A 59 12.70 -22.99 -0.63
N GLN A 60 11.85 -23.86 -0.07
CA GLN A 60 12.00 -24.39 1.29
C GLN A 60 13.07 -25.47 1.44
N THR A 61 13.72 -25.92 0.36
CA THR A 61 14.78 -26.94 0.45
C THR A 61 15.95 -26.41 1.29
N GLU A 62 16.21 -27.05 2.43
CA GLU A 62 17.23 -26.62 3.39
C GLU A 62 18.65 -26.82 2.85
N CYS A 63 18.98 -28.04 2.42
CA CYS A 63 20.31 -28.41 1.93
C CYS A 63 20.28 -28.61 0.42
N LEU A 64 21.17 -27.92 -0.30
CA LEU A 64 21.31 -28.06 -1.75
C LEU A 64 22.25 -29.20 -2.11
N GLY A 65 21.80 -30.08 -2.99
CA GLY A 65 22.65 -31.06 -3.64
C GLY A 65 23.59 -30.41 -4.67
N ARG A 66 24.53 -31.20 -5.18
CA ARG A 66 25.48 -30.72 -6.19
C ARG A 66 24.74 -30.23 -7.44
N GLY A 67 25.03 -28.98 -7.83
CA GLY A 67 24.45 -28.36 -9.03
C GLY A 67 23.01 -27.88 -8.86
N GLN A 68 22.40 -28.01 -7.67
CA GLN A 68 21.04 -27.56 -7.43
C GLN A 68 20.99 -26.09 -7.03
N ILE A 69 19.92 -25.41 -7.45
CA ILE A 69 19.59 -24.05 -7.04
C ILE A 69 18.10 -23.96 -6.71
N ARG A 70 17.74 -23.06 -5.80
CA ARG A 70 16.33 -22.83 -5.43
C ARG A 70 15.61 -22.06 -6.53
N ASP A 71 14.37 -22.44 -6.80
CA ASP A 71 13.51 -21.75 -7.75
C ASP A 71 13.07 -20.37 -7.22
N SER A 72 13.85 -19.36 -7.57
CA SER A 72 13.52 -17.96 -7.23
C SER A 72 12.58 -17.29 -8.24
N ASN A 73 12.57 -17.75 -9.49
CA ASN A 73 11.84 -17.07 -10.55
C ASN A 73 10.33 -17.29 -10.43
N ARG A 74 9.88 -18.50 -10.13
CA ARG A 74 8.46 -18.77 -9.95
C ARG A 74 7.87 -17.94 -8.83
N ALA A 75 8.52 -17.94 -7.66
CA ALA A 75 8.10 -17.13 -6.51
C ALA A 75 8.05 -15.62 -6.87
N MET A 76 9.08 -15.13 -7.57
CA MET A 76 9.15 -13.74 -8.01
C MET A 76 8.06 -13.37 -9.02
N LEU A 77 7.79 -14.23 -10.01
CA LEU A 77 6.79 -13.99 -11.06
C LEU A 77 5.36 -14.09 -10.53
N LEU A 78 5.08 -15.04 -9.61
CA LEU A 78 3.81 -15.13 -8.90
C LEU A 78 3.56 -13.84 -8.10
N ALA A 79 4.56 -13.37 -7.34
CA ALA A 79 4.46 -12.12 -6.60
C ALA A 79 4.23 -10.91 -7.53
N ALA A 80 4.94 -10.85 -8.67
CA ALA A 80 4.77 -9.77 -9.64
C ALA A 80 3.36 -9.80 -10.28
N ALA A 81 2.81 -10.98 -10.59
CA ALA A 81 1.44 -11.12 -11.09
C ALA A 81 0.40 -10.66 -10.05
N VAL A 82 0.59 -11.00 -8.78
CA VAL A 82 -0.27 -10.54 -7.67
C VAL A 82 -0.23 -9.02 -7.52
N GLN A 83 0.93 -8.38 -7.67
CA GLN A 83 1.06 -6.91 -7.66
C GLN A 83 0.23 -6.24 -8.79
N HIS A 84 -0.01 -6.95 -9.88
CA HIS A 84 -0.89 -6.51 -10.97
C HIS A 84 -2.34 -7.01 -10.83
N GLN A 85 -2.72 -7.48 -9.64
CA GLN A 85 -4.08 -7.92 -9.29
C GLN A 85 -4.56 -9.12 -10.11
N CYS A 86 -3.64 -9.88 -10.70
CA CYS A 86 -3.99 -11.10 -11.43
C CYS A 86 -4.35 -12.22 -10.46
N LYS A 87 -5.27 -13.10 -10.89
CA LYS A 87 -5.41 -14.42 -10.28
C LYS A 87 -4.23 -15.28 -10.71
N ILE A 88 -3.66 -16.05 -9.79
CA ILE A 88 -2.47 -16.85 -10.07
C ILE A 88 -2.77 -18.35 -10.03
N ILE A 89 -2.10 -19.10 -10.89
CA ILE A 89 -2.03 -20.56 -10.87
C ILE A 89 -0.56 -20.94 -10.77
N ASP A 90 -0.16 -21.54 -9.65
CA ASP A 90 1.19 -22.06 -9.47
C ASP A 90 1.27 -23.48 -10.01
N LEU A 91 2.03 -23.69 -11.09
CA LEU A 91 2.22 -24.98 -11.74
C LEU A 91 3.47 -25.72 -11.22
N GLY A 92 4.21 -25.13 -10.28
CA GLY A 92 5.38 -25.73 -9.67
C GLY A 92 6.63 -25.73 -10.57
N ILE A 93 7.46 -26.75 -10.38
CA ILE A 93 8.68 -27.00 -11.14
C ILE A 93 8.43 -28.21 -12.04
N ALA A 94 8.60 -28.03 -13.36
CA ALA A 94 8.69 -29.15 -14.30
C ALA A 94 10.14 -29.59 -14.46
N ARG A 95 10.35 -30.90 -14.53
CA ARG A 95 11.61 -31.46 -15.03
C ARG A 95 11.74 -31.27 -16.53
N ASP A 96 12.97 -31.40 -17.04
CA ASP A 96 13.23 -31.31 -18.49
C ASP A 96 12.81 -32.62 -19.20
N ASP A 97 11.52 -32.94 -19.11
CA ASP A 97 10.85 -34.07 -19.74
C ASP A 97 9.65 -33.58 -20.57
N GLU A 98 9.59 -33.99 -21.84
CA GLU A 98 8.58 -33.51 -22.78
C GLU A 98 7.15 -33.89 -22.34
N GLY A 99 6.97 -35.11 -21.81
CA GLY A 99 5.67 -35.61 -21.40
C GLY A 99 5.15 -34.99 -20.10
N GLU A 100 6.03 -34.71 -19.14
CA GLU A 100 5.69 -33.97 -17.91
C GLU A 100 5.28 -32.53 -18.24
N LEU A 101 6.07 -31.86 -19.09
CA LEU A 101 5.80 -30.48 -19.49
C LEU A 101 4.49 -30.37 -20.28
N GLU A 102 4.20 -31.32 -21.18
CA GLU A 102 2.92 -31.37 -21.90
C GLU A 102 1.71 -31.47 -20.96
N LYS A 103 1.75 -32.36 -19.97
CA LYS A 103 0.67 -32.51 -18.97
C LYS A 103 0.47 -31.24 -18.15
N ILE A 104 1.55 -30.59 -17.73
CA ILE A 104 1.48 -29.35 -16.95
C ILE A 104 0.86 -28.22 -17.78
N LEU A 105 1.19 -28.13 -19.08
CA LEU A 105 0.56 -27.18 -19.99
C LEU A 105 -0.94 -27.44 -20.14
N GLU A 106 -1.36 -28.70 -20.28
CA GLU A 106 -2.78 -29.08 -20.35
C GLU A 106 -3.55 -28.73 -19.08
N ASN A 107 -2.92 -28.89 -17.90
CA ASN A 107 -3.49 -28.47 -16.63
C ASN A 107 -3.70 -26.96 -16.57
N ALA A 108 -2.73 -26.17 -17.07
CA ALA A 108 -2.85 -24.71 -17.14
C ALA A 108 -4.05 -24.28 -18.00
N PHE A 109 -4.25 -24.96 -19.13
CA PHE A 109 -5.35 -24.66 -20.05
C PHE A 109 -6.70 -25.05 -19.44
N SER A 110 -6.76 -26.22 -18.84
CA SER A 110 -7.97 -26.75 -18.19
C SER A 110 -8.41 -25.88 -17.00
N ALA A 111 -7.46 -25.26 -16.31
CA ALA A 111 -7.69 -24.35 -15.19
C ALA A 111 -8.10 -22.92 -15.61
N GLY A 112 -8.21 -22.63 -16.92
CA GLY A 112 -8.69 -21.35 -17.42
C GLY A 112 -7.67 -20.21 -17.38
N ALA A 113 -6.37 -20.52 -17.50
CA ALA A 113 -5.33 -19.50 -17.62
C ALA A 113 -5.52 -18.65 -18.89
N ASN A 114 -5.33 -17.33 -18.78
CA ASN A 114 -5.30 -16.43 -19.95
C ASN A 114 -3.85 -16.15 -20.38
N ILE A 115 -2.93 -16.17 -19.42
CA ILE A 115 -1.50 -16.00 -19.64
C ILE A 115 -0.77 -17.18 -19.02
N LEU A 116 0.17 -17.76 -19.76
CA LEU A 116 1.11 -18.76 -19.27
C LEU A 116 2.51 -18.15 -19.24
N LEU A 117 3.18 -18.22 -18.09
CA LEU A 117 4.57 -17.82 -17.93
C LEU A 117 5.41 -19.06 -17.66
N THR A 118 6.42 -19.29 -18.49
CA THR A 118 7.46 -20.26 -18.17
C THR A 118 8.76 -19.54 -17.86
N SER A 119 9.56 -20.08 -16.96
CA SER A 119 10.89 -19.55 -16.61
C SER A 119 11.94 -20.65 -16.70
N GLY A 120 12.92 -20.46 -17.58
CA GLY A 120 13.88 -21.53 -17.93
C GLY A 120 13.48 -22.24 -19.22
N GLY A 121 14.30 -23.16 -19.71
CA GLY A 121 13.94 -24.01 -20.85
C GLY A 121 13.80 -23.30 -22.22
N VAL A 122 14.22 -22.03 -22.34
CA VAL A 122 14.02 -21.17 -23.53
C VAL A 122 15.32 -20.64 -24.12
N SER A 123 16.47 -21.24 -23.82
CA SER A 123 17.77 -20.80 -24.32
C SER A 123 18.14 -21.55 -25.62
N MET A 124 19.37 -22.06 -25.68
CA MET A 124 19.96 -22.87 -26.76
C MET A 124 20.46 -24.23 -26.22
N GLY A 125 19.94 -24.70 -25.10
CA GLY A 125 20.32 -25.98 -24.50
C GLY A 125 19.63 -27.15 -25.18
N ASP A 126 20.29 -28.30 -25.23
CA ASP A 126 19.76 -29.52 -25.85
C ASP A 126 18.50 -30.08 -25.17
N ARG A 127 18.16 -29.57 -23.97
CA ARG A 127 16.98 -29.93 -23.16
C ARG A 127 15.95 -28.80 -23.03
N ASP A 128 16.04 -27.77 -23.87
CA ASP A 128 15.08 -26.65 -23.86
C ASP A 128 13.76 -27.04 -24.58
N TYR A 129 12.94 -27.87 -23.92
CA TYR A 129 11.69 -28.40 -24.49
C TYR A 129 10.53 -27.38 -24.53
N VAL A 130 10.62 -26.26 -23.81
CA VAL A 130 9.54 -25.26 -23.76
C VAL A 130 9.24 -24.69 -25.14
N LYS A 131 10.28 -24.25 -25.88
CA LYS A 131 10.09 -23.68 -27.21
C LYS A 131 9.41 -24.62 -28.20
N PRO A 132 9.90 -25.87 -28.43
CA PRO A 132 9.27 -26.78 -29.37
C PRO A 132 7.85 -27.18 -28.93
N LEU A 133 7.59 -27.36 -27.64
CA LEU A 133 6.25 -27.69 -27.15
C LEU A 133 5.26 -26.54 -27.35
N LEU A 134 5.63 -25.31 -27.01
CA LEU A 134 4.77 -24.15 -27.26
C LEU A 134 4.53 -23.97 -28.77
N ALA A 135 5.54 -24.21 -29.61
CA ALA A 135 5.42 -24.14 -31.07
C ALA A 135 4.49 -25.21 -31.65
N LYS A 136 4.38 -26.39 -31.02
CA LYS A 136 3.42 -27.44 -31.42
C LYS A 136 1.97 -27.03 -31.09
N LYS A 137 1.76 -26.31 -29.98
CA LYS A 137 0.42 -25.94 -29.48
C LYS A 137 -0.08 -24.57 -29.97
N GLY A 138 0.77 -23.76 -30.61
CA GLY A 138 0.41 -22.40 -30.97
C GLY A 138 1.32 -21.72 -31.99
N VAL A 139 1.00 -20.45 -32.29
CA VAL A 139 1.77 -19.61 -33.22
C VAL A 139 2.87 -18.88 -32.45
N VAL A 140 4.13 -19.18 -32.77
CA VAL A 140 5.28 -18.45 -32.23
C VAL A 140 5.46 -17.14 -33.00
N TYR A 141 5.35 -16.01 -32.32
CA TYR A 141 5.55 -14.69 -32.93
C TYR A 141 7.01 -14.26 -32.91
N PHE A 142 7.71 -14.52 -31.81
CA PHE A 142 9.15 -14.31 -31.69
C PHE A 142 9.73 -15.24 -30.64
N SER A 143 11.01 -15.57 -30.78
CA SER A 143 11.79 -16.40 -29.85
C SER A 143 13.10 -15.76 -29.40
N ALA A 144 13.34 -14.53 -29.86
CA ALA A 144 14.42 -13.68 -29.39
C ALA A 144 14.11 -12.20 -29.60
N VAL A 145 14.63 -11.34 -28.72
CA VAL A 145 14.51 -9.89 -28.79
C VAL A 145 15.88 -9.23 -28.69
N PHE A 146 16.09 -8.16 -29.47
CA PHE A 146 17.32 -7.38 -29.47
C PHE A 146 17.42 -6.47 -28.23
N MET A 147 17.70 -7.07 -27.07
CA MET A 147 17.75 -6.38 -25.78
C MET A 147 18.74 -7.02 -24.80
N ARG A 148 19.12 -6.26 -23.77
CA ARG A 148 19.88 -6.74 -22.61
C ARG A 148 19.29 -6.18 -21.30
N PRO A 149 19.09 -7.00 -20.26
CA PRO A 149 18.99 -8.47 -20.31
C PRO A 149 17.74 -8.90 -21.10
N GLY A 150 17.53 -10.20 -21.34
CA GLY A 150 16.24 -10.68 -21.87
C GLY A 150 16.21 -11.27 -23.28
N LYS A 151 17.35 -11.37 -24.00
CA LYS A 151 17.42 -11.86 -25.38
C LYS A 151 16.52 -13.07 -25.70
N PRO A 152 16.50 -14.18 -24.94
CA PRO A 152 15.80 -15.39 -25.35
C PRO A 152 14.30 -15.40 -25.03
N VAL A 153 13.71 -14.26 -24.68
CA VAL A 153 12.25 -14.18 -24.45
C VAL A 153 11.49 -14.64 -25.69
N THR A 154 10.50 -15.50 -25.46
CA THR A 154 9.66 -16.10 -26.49
C THR A 154 8.20 -15.73 -26.24
N PHE A 155 7.44 -15.44 -27.29
CA PHE A 155 6.00 -15.19 -27.21
C PHE A 155 5.26 -16.09 -28.19
N VAL A 156 4.25 -16.78 -27.67
CA VAL A 156 3.43 -17.74 -28.41
C VAL A 156 1.95 -17.50 -28.09
N GLU A 157 1.13 -17.54 -29.12
CA GLU A 157 -0.32 -17.56 -29.00
C GLU A 157 -0.84 -18.99 -29.15
N ILE A 158 -1.49 -19.49 -28.10
CA ILE A 158 -2.06 -20.83 -28.08
C ILE A 158 -3.57 -20.72 -28.23
N LYS A 159 -4.13 -21.50 -29.15
CA LYS A 159 -5.58 -21.64 -29.35
C LYS A 159 -5.96 -23.04 -28.86
N PRO A 160 -6.74 -23.17 -27.77
CA PRO A 160 -7.15 -24.48 -27.30
C PRO A 160 -8.00 -25.18 -28.37
N ASP A 161 -7.85 -26.49 -28.52
CA ASP A 161 -8.65 -27.26 -29.48
C ASP A 161 -10.17 -27.12 -29.18
N ASN A 162 -10.94 -26.80 -30.23
CA ASN A 162 -12.38 -26.51 -30.20
C ASN A 162 -13.28 -27.72 -29.88
N THR A 163 -12.76 -28.77 -29.26
CA THR A 163 -13.45 -30.07 -29.13
C THR A 163 -14.49 -30.11 -28.02
N GLU A 164 -14.53 -29.13 -27.13
CA GLU A 164 -15.61 -28.96 -26.15
C GLU A 164 -16.15 -27.53 -26.19
N LYS A 165 -17.47 -27.38 -26.06
CA LYS A 165 -18.23 -26.11 -26.04
C LYS A 165 -17.88 -25.19 -24.85
N ARG A 166 -16.60 -24.95 -24.59
CA ARG A 166 -16.13 -23.82 -23.80
C ARG A 166 -15.80 -22.71 -24.79
N GLU A 167 -16.20 -21.49 -24.51
CA GLU A 167 -15.57 -20.31 -25.13
C GLU A 167 -14.09 -20.35 -24.74
N SER A 168 -13.28 -21.06 -25.53
CA SER A 168 -11.89 -21.33 -25.23
C SER A 168 -11.11 -20.03 -25.49
N ASN A 169 -10.94 -19.24 -24.43
CA ASN A 169 -10.14 -18.03 -24.51
C ASN A 169 -8.71 -18.40 -24.94
N GLN A 170 -8.24 -17.73 -25.98
CA GLN A 170 -6.85 -17.71 -26.42
C GLN A 170 -5.90 -17.52 -25.24
N ILE A 171 -4.79 -18.27 -25.22
CA ILE A 171 -3.80 -18.24 -24.16
C ILE A 171 -2.52 -17.59 -24.69
N LEU A 172 -2.03 -16.59 -23.96
CA LEU A 172 -0.79 -15.89 -24.26
C LEU A 172 0.35 -16.52 -23.46
N ALA A 173 1.24 -17.26 -24.14
CA ALA A 173 2.38 -17.90 -23.51
C ALA A 173 3.65 -17.07 -23.67
N PHE A 174 4.33 -16.77 -22.56
CA PHE A 174 5.61 -16.10 -22.51
C PHE A 174 6.67 -17.03 -21.95
N GLY A 175 7.62 -17.40 -22.81
CA GLY A 175 8.83 -18.11 -22.43
C GLY A 175 9.88 -17.14 -21.92
N LEU A 176 9.96 -16.99 -20.59
CA LEU A 176 10.87 -16.04 -19.94
C LEU A 176 12.25 -16.67 -19.71
N PRO A 177 13.35 -15.89 -19.82
CA PRO A 177 14.69 -16.41 -19.60
C PRO A 177 14.90 -16.91 -18.17
N GLY A 178 15.67 -17.98 -17.98
CA GLY A 178 15.95 -18.56 -16.64
C GLY A 178 16.77 -17.67 -15.71
N ASN A 179 17.48 -16.67 -16.22
CA ASN A 179 18.21 -15.71 -15.40
C ASN A 179 17.24 -14.74 -14.68
N PRO A 180 17.26 -14.61 -13.34
CA PRO A 180 16.24 -13.88 -12.60
C PRO A 180 16.01 -12.43 -13.03
N VAL A 181 17.07 -11.64 -13.21
CA VAL A 181 16.93 -10.24 -13.66
C VAL A 181 16.32 -10.18 -15.07
N SER A 182 16.68 -11.13 -15.93
CA SER A 182 16.13 -11.19 -17.29
C SER A 182 14.65 -11.55 -17.27
N SER A 183 14.27 -12.50 -16.42
CA SER A 183 12.88 -12.95 -16.26
C SER A 183 11.98 -11.80 -15.83
N LEU A 184 12.36 -11.07 -14.77
CA LEU A 184 11.55 -9.94 -14.29
C LEU A 184 11.54 -8.76 -15.26
N VAL A 185 12.67 -8.43 -15.89
CA VAL A 185 12.70 -7.36 -16.92
C VAL A 185 11.77 -7.71 -18.08
N CYS A 186 11.77 -8.95 -18.56
CA CYS A 186 10.84 -9.39 -19.60
C CYS A 186 9.39 -9.41 -19.11
N PHE A 187 9.13 -9.79 -17.86
CA PHE A 187 7.80 -9.69 -17.27
C PHE A 187 7.30 -8.23 -17.31
N GLN A 188 8.11 -7.27 -16.86
CA GLN A 188 7.74 -5.86 -16.88
C GLN A 188 7.48 -5.35 -18.31
N LEU A 189 8.39 -5.65 -19.25
CA LEU A 189 8.30 -5.07 -20.60
C LEU A 189 7.24 -5.70 -21.50
N PHE A 190 6.93 -6.98 -21.33
CA PHE A 190 6.06 -7.72 -22.24
C PHE A 190 4.79 -8.23 -21.58
N VAL A 191 4.89 -8.76 -20.35
CA VAL A 191 3.75 -9.38 -19.66
C VAL A 191 2.84 -8.33 -19.03
N VAL A 192 3.39 -7.28 -18.40
CA VAL A 192 2.56 -6.22 -17.78
C VAL A 192 1.68 -5.50 -18.80
N PRO A 193 2.17 -5.09 -19.99
CA PRO A 193 1.29 -4.53 -21.02
C PRO A 193 0.22 -5.51 -21.50
N ALA A 194 0.55 -6.81 -21.60
CA ALA A 194 -0.44 -7.84 -21.97
C ALA A 194 -1.52 -8.00 -20.89
N ILE A 195 -1.14 -8.03 -19.61
CA ILE A 195 -2.07 -8.04 -18.47
C ILE A 195 -3.02 -6.85 -18.55
N ARG A 196 -2.48 -5.64 -18.72
CA ARG A 196 -3.27 -4.41 -18.81
C ARG A 196 -4.22 -4.42 -20.00
N ARG A 197 -3.76 -4.89 -21.17
CA ARG A 197 -4.58 -4.98 -22.36
C ARG A 197 -5.75 -5.97 -22.18
N LEU A 198 -5.49 -7.14 -21.61
CA LEU A 198 -6.54 -8.12 -21.26
C LEU A 198 -7.50 -7.59 -20.20
N GLY A 199 -6.99 -6.83 -19.23
CA GLY A 199 -7.78 -6.13 -18.21
C GLY A 199 -8.51 -4.88 -18.72
N GLY A 200 -8.55 -4.64 -20.03
CA GLY A 200 -9.33 -3.56 -20.64
C GLY A 200 -8.76 -2.15 -20.49
N TRP A 201 -7.46 -2.00 -20.17
CA TRP A 201 -6.85 -0.68 -20.04
C TRP A 201 -6.76 0.02 -21.40
N GLU A 202 -7.18 1.29 -21.45
CA GLU A 202 -7.08 2.13 -22.65
C GLU A 202 -5.60 2.32 -23.04
N ASN A 203 -4.73 2.59 -22.08
CA ASN A 203 -3.28 2.67 -22.26
C ASN A 203 -2.55 1.56 -21.48
N PRO A 204 -2.07 0.49 -22.14
CA PRO A 204 -1.36 -0.59 -21.47
C PRO A 204 0.11 -0.27 -21.17
N HIS A 205 0.67 0.79 -21.76
CA HIS A 205 2.11 1.05 -21.69
C HIS A 205 2.57 1.42 -20.28
N LEU A 206 3.78 0.99 -19.92
CA LEU A 206 4.46 1.46 -18.72
C LEU A 206 4.83 2.94 -18.86
N LEU A 207 4.77 3.65 -17.73
CA LEU A 207 5.12 5.06 -17.65
C LEU A 207 6.61 5.24 -17.97
N ARG A 208 6.91 6.17 -18.88
CA ARG A 208 8.28 6.60 -19.19
C ARG A 208 8.49 8.02 -18.71
N VAL A 209 9.60 8.25 -18.04
CA VAL A 209 10.02 9.56 -17.56
C VAL A 209 11.45 9.86 -18.04
N ARG A 210 11.78 11.15 -18.14
CA ARG A 210 13.16 11.59 -18.35
C ARG A 210 13.84 11.70 -16.99
N VAL A 211 15.04 11.13 -16.89
CA VAL A 211 15.84 11.14 -15.66
C VAL A 211 17.27 11.58 -15.97
N ARG A 212 17.94 12.20 -15.00
CA ARG A 212 19.38 12.49 -15.08
C ARG A 212 20.18 11.47 -14.31
N LEU A 213 21.23 10.95 -14.95
CA LEU A 213 22.14 10.02 -14.31
C LEU A 213 22.92 10.74 -13.21
N SER A 214 22.96 10.18 -11.99
CA SER A 214 23.81 10.69 -10.90
C SER A 214 25.28 10.30 -11.08
N GLU A 215 25.54 9.22 -11.81
CA GLU A 215 26.85 8.62 -12.02
C GLU A 215 27.00 8.15 -13.48
N PRO A 216 28.23 8.02 -14.01
CA PRO A 216 28.42 7.50 -15.35
C PRO A 216 28.02 6.02 -15.44
N ILE A 217 27.28 5.64 -16.49
CA ILE A 217 26.85 4.26 -16.70
C ILE A 217 27.42 3.72 -18.00
N LYS A 218 28.08 2.55 -17.92
CA LYS A 218 28.58 1.85 -19.11
C LYS A 218 27.41 1.21 -19.88
N SER A 219 27.22 1.65 -21.12
CA SER A 219 26.26 1.01 -22.03
C SER A 219 26.80 -0.30 -22.60
N ASP A 220 25.91 -1.16 -23.09
CA ASP A 220 26.31 -2.35 -23.83
C ASP A 220 26.73 -1.98 -25.26
N PRO A 221 27.76 -2.64 -25.84
CA PRO A 221 28.24 -2.31 -27.19
C PRO A 221 27.34 -2.82 -28.31
N ILE A 222 26.41 -3.74 -28.04
CA ILE A 222 25.66 -4.46 -29.08
C ILE A 222 24.17 -4.17 -28.95
N ARG A 223 23.59 -4.29 -27.75
CA ARG A 223 22.13 -4.28 -27.54
C ARG A 223 21.69 -3.14 -26.63
N PRO A 224 20.51 -2.54 -26.86
CA PRO A 224 19.91 -1.64 -25.88
C PRO A 224 19.86 -2.29 -24.50
N LEU A 225 20.30 -1.53 -23.50
CA LEU A 225 20.42 -1.99 -22.12
C LEU A 225 19.28 -1.41 -21.30
N PHE A 226 18.46 -2.30 -20.73
CA PHE A 226 17.47 -2.00 -19.70
C PHE A 226 18.15 -2.10 -18.34
N HIS A 227 18.73 -1.01 -17.89
CA HIS A 227 19.57 -0.93 -16.69
C HIS A 227 18.71 -0.73 -15.45
N CYS A 228 18.82 -1.62 -14.45
CA CYS A 228 18.05 -1.48 -13.21
C CYS A 228 18.55 -0.28 -12.40
N ALA A 229 17.64 0.61 -12.03
CA ALA A 229 17.97 1.86 -11.35
C ALA A 229 16.98 2.20 -10.24
N ILE A 230 17.46 3.07 -9.34
CA ILE A 230 16.67 3.76 -8.33
C ILE A 230 16.49 5.20 -8.82
N VAL A 231 15.28 5.54 -9.21
CA VAL A 231 14.86 6.88 -9.61
C VAL A 231 14.22 7.57 -8.41
N LYS A 232 14.59 8.83 -8.17
CA LYS A 232 14.03 9.68 -7.12
C LYS A 232 13.78 11.08 -7.68
N TRP A 233 12.78 11.76 -7.15
CA TRP A 233 12.63 13.19 -7.37
C TRP A 233 13.67 13.96 -6.55
N LYS A 234 14.33 14.96 -7.15
CA LYS A 234 15.25 15.87 -6.47
C LYS A 234 14.86 17.31 -6.79
N ASP A 235 14.99 18.21 -5.82
CA ASP A 235 14.80 19.66 -6.04
C ASP A 235 15.83 20.25 -7.00
N ASN A 236 16.99 19.58 -7.12
CA ASN A 236 17.96 19.83 -8.17
C ASN A 236 18.46 18.48 -8.72
N ASP A 237 18.14 18.21 -9.99
CA ASP A 237 18.53 16.98 -10.70
C ASP A 237 19.98 16.98 -11.21
N GLY A 238 20.73 18.05 -10.92
CA GLY A 238 22.09 18.32 -11.41
C GLY A 238 22.15 19.37 -12.52
N SER A 239 20.99 19.85 -13.03
CA SER A 239 20.93 20.92 -14.03
C SER A 239 20.57 22.30 -13.47
N GLY A 240 20.39 22.42 -12.16
CA GLY A 240 19.88 23.63 -11.52
C GLY A 240 18.34 23.69 -11.47
N ASN A 241 17.64 22.63 -11.86
CA ASN A 241 16.18 22.54 -11.86
C ASN A 241 15.71 21.26 -11.15
N PRO A 242 14.48 21.25 -10.60
CA PRO A 242 13.90 20.05 -10.02
C PRO A 242 13.61 19.01 -11.10
N GLY A 243 13.81 17.73 -10.78
CA GLY A 243 13.61 16.65 -11.71
C GLY A 243 13.98 15.28 -11.16
N PHE A 244 13.75 14.24 -11.96
CA PHE A 244 14.12 12.88 -11.60
C PHE A 244 15.63 12.65 -11.78
N SER A 245 16.26 12.11 -10.76
CA SER A 245 17.65 11.63 -10.79
C SER A 245 17.67 10.10 -10.63
N ALA A 246 18.55 9.44 -11.37
CA ALA A 246 18.67 7.98 -11.39
C ALA A 246 20.04 7.53 -10.89
N GLU A 247 20.04 6.59 -9.95
CA GLU A 247 21.22 5.91 -9.39
C GLU A 247 21.21 4.43 -9.85
N SER A 248 22.38 3.90 -10.19
CA SER A 248 22.54 2.50 -10.60
C SER A 248 22.34 1.56 -9.41
N THR A 249 21.77 0.38 -9.63
CA THR A 249 21.79 -0.70 -8.61
C THR A 249 23.11 -1.48 -8.55
N GLY A 250 24.14 -0.98 -9.23
CA GLY A 250 25.48 -1.56 -9.27
C GLY A 250 25.68 -2.53 -10.45
N HIS A 251 26.35 -3.66 -10.21
CA HIS A 251 26.77 -4.61 -11.25
C HIS A 251 25.60 -5.33 -11.95
N GLN A 252 25.33 -4.98 -13.21
CA GLN A 252 24.19 -5.46 -14.01
C GLN A 252 24.33 -6.86 -14.63
N VAL A 253 24.76 -7.85 -13.83
CA VAL A 253 24.78 -9.27 -14.27
C VAL A 253 23.37 -9.84 -14.22
N SER A 254 22.95 -10.55 -15.27
CA SER A 254 21.57 -11.05 -15.42
C SER A 254 21.15 -12.10 -14.39
N SER A 255 22.10 -12.83 -13.80
CA SER A 255 21.87 -13.80 -12.73
C SER A 255 21.81 -13.16 -11.33
N ARG A 256 22.25 -11.92 -11.17
CA ARG A 256 22.35 -11.24 -9.87
C ARG A 256 21.01 -10.60 -9.47
N LEU A 257 20.15 -11.38 -8.83
CA LEU A 257 18.83 -10.92 -8.36
C LEU A 257 18.89 -9.68 -7.44
N LEU A 258 20.01 -9.46 -6.73
CA LEU A 258 20.23 -8.25 -5.92
C LEU A 258 20.12 -6.93 -6.71
N ASN A 259 20.27 -6.96 -8.04
CA ASN A 259 20.09 -5.79 -8.90
C ASN A 259 18.66 -5.26 -8.90
N LEU A 260 17.69 -6.13 -8.60
CA LEU A 260 16.27 -5.81 -8.55
C LEU A 260 15.87 -5.27 -7.18
N LYS A 261 16.69 -5.46 -6.15
CA LYS A 261 16.40 -4.96 -4.80
C LYS A 261 16.34 -3.43 -4.83
N SER A 262 15.17 -2.89 -4.54
CA SER A 262 14.87 -1.44 -4.56
C SER A 262 14.89 -0.79 -5.95
N ALA A 263 15.09 -1.56 -7.02
CA ALA A 263 14.96 -1.02 -8.37
C ALA A 263 13.51 -0.63 -8.60
N ASN A 264 13.27 0.64 -8.93
CA ASN A 264 11.95 1.18 -9.21
C ASN A 264 11.80 1.63 -10.66
N ALA A 265 12.88 1.58 -11.44
CA ALA A 265 12.89 1.90 -12.86
C ALA A 265 13.91 1.08 -13.66
N LEU A 266 13.69 1.02 -14.97
CA LEU A 266 14.63 0.50 -15.97
C LEU A 266 15.07 1.65 -16.88
N LEU A 267 16.35 2.02 -16.85
CA LEU A 267 16.90 3.01 -17.78
C LEU A 267 17.02 2.40 -19.17
N GLU A 268 16.57 3.12 -20.19
CA GLU A 268 16.66 2.72 -21.60
C GLU A 268 17.95 3.31 -22.18
N LEU A 269 19.04 2.53 -22.18
CA LEU A 269 20.36 2.98 -22.62
C LEU A 269 20.69 2.47 -24.03
N PRO A 270 21.19 3.34 -24.94
CA PRO A 270 21.51 2.95 -26.31
C PRO A 270 22.74 2.04 -26.39
N PRO A 271 22.86 1.21 -27.45
CA PRO A 271 23.96 0.26 -27.62
C PRO A 271 25.25 0.93 -28.13
N THR A 272 25.88 1.79 -27.31
CA THR A 272 27.09 2.53 -27.75
C THR A 272 28.40 1.92 -27.27
N GLY A 273 28.38 1.05 -26.24
CA GLY A 273 29.55 0.50 -25.57
C GLY A 273 30.34 1.52 -24.73
N ASN A 274 30.09 2.80 -24.92
CA ASN A 274 30.76 3.90 -24.22
C ASN A 274 30.07 4.19 -22.88
N PRO A 275 30.82 4.71 -21.89
CA PRO A 275 30.24 5.30 -20.69
C PRO A 275 29.36 6.50 -21.05
N ILE A 276 28.12 6.48 -20.58
CA ILE A 276 27.21 7.62 -20.65
C ILE A 276 27.51 8.49 -19.42
N PRO A 277 27.91 9.78 -19.58
CA PRO A 277 28.34 10.62 -18.46
C PRO A 277 27.23 10.90 -17.45
N ALA A 278 27.62 11.15 -16.19
CA ALA A 278 26.73 11.72 -15.18
C ALA A 278 26.14 13.07 -15.67
N GLY A 279 24.93 13.39 -15.22
CA GLY A 279 24.16 14.56 -15.66
C GLY A 279 23.44 14.38 -17.00
N THR A 280 23.79 13.36 -17.79
CA THR A 280 23.11 13.04 -19.04
C THR A 280 21.66 12.66 -18.77
N SER A 281 20.75 13.23 -19.55
CA SER A 281 19.33 12.88 -19.50
C SER A 281 19.06 11.64 -20.34
N VAL A 282 18.41 10.64 -19.76
CA VAL A 282 18.01 9.38 -20.41
C VAL A 282 16.53 9.08 -20.16
N SER A 283 15.96 8.15 -20.93
CA SER A 283 14.61 7.64 -20.68
C SER A 283 14.64 6.54 -19.61
N ALA A 284 13.64 6.51 -18.74
CA ALA A 284 13.46 5.47 -17.74
C ALA A 284 12.01 4.99 -17.71
N ILE A 285 11.84 3.67 -17.73
CA ILE A 285 10.55 3.02 -17.53
C ILE A 285 10.34 2.82 -16.04
N VAL A 286 9.26 3.37 -15.50
CA VAL A 286 8.90 3.19 -14.09
C VAL A 286 8.20 1.83 -13.92
N ILE A 287 8.74 0.98 -13.04
CA ILE A 287 8.28 -0.40 -12.82
C ILE A 287 7.69 -0.65 -11.42
N SER A 288 7.55 0.41 -10.62
CA SER A 288 6.90 0.38 -9.30
C SER A 288 5.95 1.57 -9.14
N ASP A 289 5.22 1.63 -8.03
CA ASP A 289 4.27 2.74 -7.79
C ASP A 289 5.01 4.09 -7.67
N ILE A 290 4.72 5.02 -8.58
CA ILE A 290 5.36 6.34 -8.61
C ILE A 290 5.02 7.20 -7.38
N SER A 291 3.88 6.95 -6.73
CA SER A 291 3.53 7.67 -5.49
C SER A 291 4.56 7.40 -4.38
N SER A 292 5.16 6.20 -4.36
CA SER A 292 6.25 5.85 -3.46
C SER A 292 7.58 6.55 -3.79
N ILE A 293 7.77 6.97 -5.05
CA ILE A 293 8.99 7.63 -5.53
C ILE A 293 9.04 9.09 -5.07
N ALA A 294 7.90 9.79 -5.10
CA ALA A 294 7.78 11.19 -4.70
C ALA A 294 7.93 11.41 -3.18
N GLY A 295 7.57 10.42 -2.35
CA GLY A 295 7.59 10.53 -0.88
C GLY A 295 8.98 10.50 -0.23
N SER A 296 10.05 10.32 -1.00
CA SER A 296 11.43 10.23 -0.48
C SER A 296 12.19 11.57 -0.40
N ALA A 297 11.57 12.68 -0.80
CA ALA A 297 12.23 13.99 -0.91
C ALA A 297 12.26 14.86 0.37
N ASN A 298 11.54 14.51 1.44
CA ASN A 298 11.52 15.33 2.66
C ASN A 298 12.41 14.77 3.78
N SER A 299 13.73 14.95 3.62
CA SER A 299 14.65 15.11 4.74
C SER A 299 15.03 16.60 4.84
N LEU A 300 14.10 17.42 5.32
CA LEU A 300 14.37 18.84 5.59
C LEU A 300 15.10 18.95 6.93
N SER A 301 16.44 19.04 6.87
CA SER A 301 17.26 19.61 7.92
C SER A 301 16.98 21.12 7.99
N PHE A 302 16.25 21.56 9.00
CA PHE A 302 16.05 22.99 9.26
C PHE A 302 16.85 23.39 10.49
N ASP A 303 18.07 23.85 10.25
CA ASP A 303 18.88 24.59 11.21
C ASP A 303 18.68 26.07 10.90
N SER A 304 18.11 26.85 11.83
CA SER A 304 18.14 28.32 11.74
C SER A 304 17.94 28.96 13.12
N THR A 305 19.05 29.31 13.74
CA THR A 305 19.16 30.43 14.68
C THR A 305 19.06 31.75 13.91
N VAL A 306 17.92 32.44 13.97
CA VAL A 306 17.90 33.92 13.84
C VAL A 306 16.82 34.49 14.76
N SER A 307 17.29 35.21 15.76
CA SER A 307 16.52 36.08 16.66
C SER A 307 16.12 37.33 15.89
N LEU A 308 14.86 37.76 15.99
CA LEU A 308 14.48 39.17 15.92
C LEU A 308 13.10 39.38 16.57
N LYS A 309 13.16 40.10 17.68
CA LYS A 309 12.04 40.60 18.49
C LYS A 309 11.06 41.39 17.64
N ASN A 310 9.77 41.25 17.94
CA ASN A 310 8.84 42.37 17.82
C ASN A 310 7.97 42.48 19.06
N ASN A 311 8.04 43.66 19.67
CA ASN A 311 7.12 44.16 20.69
C ASN A 311 5.85 44.70 20.00
N ILE A 312 4.84 44.88 20.85
CA ILE A 312 3.70 45.84 20.78
C ILE A 312 2.31 45.19 20.57
N SER A 313 1.70 44.96 21.74
CA SER A 313 0.33 45.32 22.14
C SER A 313 -0.88 44.50 21.70
N LYS A 314 -1.29 43.64 22.64
CA LYS A 314 -2.61 43.65 23.32
C LYS A 314 -3.61 44.76 22.92
N LYS A 315 -4.81 44.35 22.48
CA LYS A 315 -6.12 44.65 23.13
C LYS A 315 -7.23 43.78 22.52
N ILE A 316 -7.65 42.70 23.19
CA ILE A 316 -8.86 42.51 24.04
C ILE A 316 -10.17 42.33 23.24
N SER A 317 -10.71 41.09 23.31
CA SER A 317 -12.09 40.73 23.72
C SER A 317 -12.24 39.19 23.66
N SER A 318 -12.08 38.44 24.76
CA SER A 318 -13.14 37.85 25.63
C SER A 318 -14.15 36.99 24.83
N GLU A 319 -14.47 35.71 25.07
CA GLU A 319 -14.37 34.79 26.21
C GLU A 319 -14.74 33.37 25.69
N VAL A 320 -13.87 32.38 25.86
CA VAL A 320 -14.12 31.03 26.41
C VAL A 320 -12.74 30.54 26.84
N GLN A 321 -12.52 30.34 28.14
CA GLN A 321 -11.30 29.70 28.64
C GLN A 321 -11.24 28.27 28.09
N ASP A 322 -10.29 27.99 27.19
CA ASP A 322 -10.00 26.65 26.69
C ASP A 322 -9.33 25.88 27.84
N ILE A 323 -10.12 25.11 28.61
CA ILE A 323 -9.60 24.25 29.66
C ILE A 323 -8.84 23.12 28.96
N GLY A 324 -7.50 23.15 29.08
CA GLY A 324 -6.62 22.17 28.46
C GLY A 324 -6.99 20.72 28.77
N SER A 325 -6.65 19.81 27.86
CA SER A 325 -7.02 18.39 27.97
C SER A 325 -6.33 17.72 29.15
N LYS A 326 -7.10 16.97 29.95
CA LYS A 326 -6.62 16.16 31.06
C LYS A 326 -5.95 14.90 30.54
N VAL A 327 -4.71 14.65 30.94
CA VAL A 327 -3.94 13.48 30.51
C VAL A 327 -3.49 12.68 31.73
N ALA A 328 -3.60 11.36 31.64
CA ALA A 328 -3.08 10.44 32.64
C ALA A 328 -2.09 9.44 32.03
N ILE A 329 -1.07 9.06 32.80
CA ILE A 329 0.00 8.16 32.36
C ILE A 329 0.10 6.98 33.33
N LEU A 330 -0.07 5.77 32.81
CA LEU A 330 0.00 4.53 33.57
C LEU A 330 1.25 3.73 33.18
N THR A 331 2.20 3.56 34.10
CA THR A 331 3.30 2.62 33.90
C THR A 331 2.85 1.21 34.30
N VAL A 332 2.98 0.25 33.39
CA VAL A 332 2.67 -1.17 33.64
C VAL A 332 3.97 -1.94 33.69
N SER A 333 4.37 -2.37 34.88
CA SER A 333 5.58 -3.18 35.09
C SER A 333 5.59 -3.83 36.47
N ASP A 334 5.69 -5.16 36.51
CA ASP A 334 5.94 -5.93 37.74
C ASP A 334 7.17 -5.42 38.52
N THR A 335 8.26 -5.12 37.83
CA THR A 335 9.53 -4.67 38.42
C THR A 335 9.39 -3.30 39.09
N VAL A 336 8.67 -2.37 38.45
CA VAL A 336 8.46 -1.03 39.02
C VAL A 336 7.42 -1.08 40.15
N ALA A 337 6.33 -1.83 39.97
CA ALA A 337 5.27 -1.96 40.96
C ALA A 337 5.74 -2.63 42.26
N SER A 338 6.68 -3.57 42.17
CA SER A 338 7.31 -4.21 43.33
C SER A 338 8.41 -3.37 44.00
N GLY A 339 8.81 -2.23 43.40
CA GLY A 339 9.92 -1.40 43.87
C GLY A 339 11.31 -1.95 43.54
N ALA A 340 11.39 -3.02 42.74
CA ALA A 340 12.65 -3.67 42.37
C ALA A 340 13.45 -2.90 41.29
N GLY A 341 12.86 -1.89 40.65
CA GLY A 341 13.54 -1.03 39.67
C GLY A 341 12.86 0.33 39.49
N PRO A 342 13.60 1.36 39.03
CA PRO A 342 13.06 2.71 38.88
C PRO A 342 12.16 2.82 37.65
N ASP A 343 11.07 3.61 37.77
CA ASP A 343 10.29 4.01 36.60
C ASP A 343 11.07 5.04 35.77
N ARG A 344 11.47 4.64 34.57
CA ARG A 344 12.14 5.53 33.59
C ARG A 344 11.19 6.01 32.50
N SER A 345 10.10 5.29 32.27
CA SER A 345 9.20 5.52 31.14
C SER A 345 8.14 6.54 31.50
N GLY A 346 7.56 6.44 32.70
CA GLY A 346 6.59 7.39 33.23
C GLY A 346 7.12 8.84 33.21
N PRO A 347 8.25 9.15 33.87
CA PRO A 347 8.81 10.51 33.87
C PRO A 347 9.18 11.03 32.47
N ARG A 348 9.62 10.13 31.58
CA ARG A 348 9.94 10.50 30.19
C ARG A 348 8.68 10.86 29.40
N ALA A 349 7.61 10.08 29.52
CA ALA A 349 6.33 10.36 28.89
C ALA A 349 5.73 11.68 29.41
N VAL A 350 5.80 11.91 30.74
CA VAL A 350 5.40 13.19 31.36
C VAL A 350 6.14 14.36 30.71
N SER A 351 7.46 14.27 30.61
CA SER A 351 8.30 15.34 30.04
C SER A 351 7.94 15.65 28.59
N ILE A 352 7.64 14.63 27.78
CA ILE A 352 7.32 14.79 26.36
C ILE A 352 5.91 15.36 26.16
N VAL A 353 4.95 14.87 26.94
CA VAL A 353 3.57 15.40 26.93
C VAL A 353 3.58 16.87 27.36
N GLN A 354 4.34 17.23 28.39
CA GLN A 354 4.51 18.63 28.83
C GLN A 354 5.18 19.49 27.77
N ALA A 355 6.29 19.02 27.17
CA ALA A 355 6.98 19.72 26.09
C ALA A 355 6.09 19.92 24.85
N SER A 356 5.09 19.05 24.67
CA SER A 356 4.15 19.09 23.55
C SER A 356 2.80 19.73 23.91
N SER A 357 2.66 20.31 25.11
CA SER A 357 1.39 20.83 25.63
C SER A 357 0.74 21.86 24.71
N GLU A 358 1.51 22.82 24.20
CA GLU A 358 1.00 23.84 23.26
C GLU A 358 0.49 23.23 21.94
N LYS A 359 1.24 22.25 21.39
CA LYS A 359 0.87 21.53 20.17
C LYS A 359 -0.43 20.75 20.36
N LEU A 360 -0.64 20.19 21.55
CA LEU A 360 -1.84 19.44 21.93
C LEU A 360 -3.03 20.33 22.34
N GLY A 361 -2.89 21.66 22.30
CA GLY A 361 -3.97 22.59 22.63
C GLY A 361 -4.11 22.88 24.13
N GLY A 362 -3.02 22.80 24.87
CA GLY A 362 -3.00 22.89 26.32
C GLY A 362 -3.32 21.54 26.93
N VAL A 363 -2.36 20.94 27.61
CA VAL A 363 -2.49 19.65 28.29
C VAL A 363 -2.10 19.80 29.75
N ASN A 364 -2.92 19.21 30.63
CA ASN A 364 -2.67 19.09 32.05
C ASN A 364 -2.52 17.61 32.41
N ILE A 365 -1.36 17.22 32.90
CA ILE A 365 -1.17 15.87 33.44
C ILE A 365 -1.81 15.84 34.82
N VAL A 366 -2.92 15.11 34.95
CA VAL A 366 -3.75 15.10 36.17
C VAL A 366 -3.49 13.89 37.06
N ALA A 367 -2.93 12.81 36.50
CA ALA A 367 -2.63 11.60 37.24
C ALA A 367 -1.46 10.84 36.61
N THR A 368 -0.63 10.25 37.46
CA THR A 368 0.31 9.19 37.09
C THR A 368 0.16 8.04 38.08
N ALA A 369 0.29 6.81 37.59
CA ALA A 369 0.23 5.63 38.44
C ALA A 369 1.14 4.52 37.91
N VAL A 370 1.46 3.57 38.78
CA VAL A 370 2.21 2.36 38.45
C VAL A 370 1.40 1.15 38.90
N VAL A 371 1.26 0.15 38.03
CA VAL A 371 0.63 -1.14 38.35
C VAL A 371 1.48 -2.30 37.87
N SER A 372 1.31 -3.46 38.52
CA SER A 372 1.89 -4.72 38.04
C SER A 372 1.18 -5.17 36.76
N ASP A 373 1.80 -6.09 36.02
CA ASP A 373 1.23 -6.70 34.81
C ASP A 373 0.12 -7.69 35.20
N ASP A 374 -1.02 -7.13 35.63
CA ASP A 374 -2.21 -7.83 36.08
C ASP A 374 -3.43 -7.18 35.43
N VAL A 375 -4.24 -8.00 34.76
CA VAL A 375 -5.38 -7.53 33.96
C VAL A 375 -6.36 -6.72 34.80
N SER A 376 -6.73 -7.22 35.99
CA SER A 376 -7.70 -6.56 36.85
C SER A 376 -7.18 -5.21 37.35
N LYS A 377 -5.92 -5.14 37.81
CA LYS A 377 -5.34 -3.89 38.29
C LYS A 377 -5.21 -2.83 37.20
N ILE A 378 -4.85 -3.23 35.98
CA ILE A 378 -4.80 -2.31 34.83
C ILE A 378 -6.22 -1.82 34.52
N GLN A 379 -7.20 -2.71 34.48
CA GLN A 379 -8.60 -2.37 34.21
C GLN A 379 -9.18 -1.42 35.26
N ASP A 380 -8.94 -1.67 36.55
CA ASP A 380 -9.44 -0.82 37.64
C ASP A 380 -8.99 0.64 37.49
N VAL A 381 -7.70 0.85 37.13
CA VAL A 381 -7.16 2.19 36.91
C VAL A 381 -7.74 2.82 35.65
N LEU A 382 -7.80 2.07 34.54
CA LEU A 382 -8.35 2.58 33.28
C LEU A 382 -9.82 2.96 33.43
N VAL A 383 -10.64 2.11 34.05
CA VAL A 383 -12.07 2.36 34.31
C VAL A 383 -12.24 3.58 35.21
N LYS A 384 -11.51 3.66 36.32
CA LYS A 384 -11.56 4.84 37.20
C LYS A 384 -11.20 6.12 36.45
N TRP A 385 -10.12 6.13 35.69
CA TRP A 385 -9.69 7.33 34.98
C TRP A 385 -10.63 7.75 33.84
N CYS A 386 -11.30 6.79 33.18
CA CYS A 386 -12.28 7.10 32.15
C CYS A 386 -13.62 7.57 32.76
N ASP A 387 -14.15 6.80 33.72
CA ASP A 387 -15.56 6.91 34.12
C ASP A 387 -15.77 7.78 35.37
N ILE A 388 -14.73 7.98 36.19
CA ILE A 388 -14.81 8.76 37.44
C ILE A 388 -14.01 10.05 37.33
N ASP A 389 -12.72 9.96 36.96
CA ASP A 389 -11.84 11.13 36.91
C ASP A 389 -12.00 11.92 35.59
N GLU A 390 -12.73 11.35 34.63
CA GLU A 390 -13.06 11.92 33.32
C GLU A 390 -11.83 12.51 32.62
N VAL A 391 -10.79 11.68 32.47
CA VAL A 391 -9.56 12.02 31.76
C VAL A 391 -9.80 11.99 30.25
N ASP A 392 -9.15 12.87 29.49
CA ASP A 392 -9.34 12.95 28.03
C ASP A 392 -8.43 11.99 27.26
N LEU A 393 -7.23 11.76 27.77
CA LEU A 393 -6.23 10.86 27.18
C LEU A 393 -5.52 10.05 28.26
N ILE A 394 -5.46 8.73 28.06
CA ILE A 394 -4.67 7.82 28.87
C ILE A 394 -3.58 7.19 27.99
N LEU A 395 -2.34 7.30 28.46
CA LEU A 395 -1.19 6.62 27.88
C LEU A 395 -0.71 5.53 28.84
N THR A 396 -0.75 4.27 28.43
CA THR A 396 -0.11 3.20 29.21
C THR A 396 1.30 2.94 28.67
N LEU A 397 2.25 2.59 29.53
CA LEU A 397 3.64 2.34 29.16
C LEU A 397 4.04 0.94 29.62
N GLY A 398 4.28 0.03 28.69
CA GLY A 398 4.71 -1.35 29.00
C GLY A 398 3.63 -2.41 28.88
N GLY A 399 4.03 -3.67 29.01
CA GLY A 399 3.15 -4.84 28.93
C GLY A 399 2.60 -5.14 27.53
N THR A 400 3.22 -4.63 26.45
CA THR A 400 2.76 -4.79 25.06
C THR A 400 3.56 -5.81 24.23
N GLY A 401 4.57 -6.46 24.82
CA GLY A 401 5.42 -7.45 24.14
C GLY A 401 4.80 -8.85 24.07
N PHE A 402 5.63 -9.87 23.82
CA PHE A 402 5.21 -11.28 23.72
C PHE A 402 5.51 -12.09 25.00
N SER A 403 6.02 -11.47 26.06
CA SER A 403 6.27 -12.16 27.33
C SER A 403 4.96 -12.67 27.91
N PRO A 404 4.93 -13.81 28.64
CA PRO A 404 3.74 -14.28 29.35
C PRO A 404 3.16 -13.27 30.35
N ARG A 405 3.99 -12.31 30.79
CA ARG A 405 3.55 -11.22 31.67
C ARG A 405 2.99 -10.02 30.90
N ASP A 406 3.30 -9.85 29.61
CA ASP A 406 2.78 -8.71 28.83
C ASP A 406 1.26 -8.87 28.59
N VAL A 407 0.43 -8.15 29.35
CA VAL A 407 -1.05 -8.28 29.30
C VAL A 407 -1.79 -6.96 29.10
N THR A 408 -1.08 -5.87 28.82
CA THR A 408 -1.68 -4.53 28.69
C THR A 408 -2.75 -4.46 27.58
N PRO A 409 -2.56 -5.04 26.38
CA PRO A 409 -3.60 -5.09 25.34
C PRO A 409 -4.82 -5.90 25.77
N GLU A 410 -4.63 -7.04 26.43
CA GLU A 410 -5.70 -7.91 26.96
C GLU A 410 -6.53 -7.20 28.02
N ALA A 411 -5.89 -6.36 28.84
CA ALA A 411 -6.59 -5.53 29.83
C ALA A 411 -7.36 -4.38 29.16
N THR A 412 -6.78 -3.76 28.13
CA THR A 412 -7.31 -2.55 27.50
C THR A 412 -8.47 -2.83 26.55
N LYS A 413 -8.33 -3.80 25.63
CA LYS A 413 -9.31 -4.05 24.56
C LYS A 413 -10.75 -4.27 25.04
N PRO A 414 -11.03 -5.07 26.10
CA PRO A 414 -12.39 -5.28 26.59
C PRO A 414 -13.08 -4.02 27.11
N LEU A 415 -12.32 -2.97 27.44
CA LEU A 415 -12.86 -1.72 27.97
C LEU A 415 -13.23 -0.70 26.89
N LEU A 416 -12.79 -0.92 25.65
CA LEU A 416 -12.96 0.02 24.54
C LEU A 416 -14.38 -0.07 23.97
N HIS A 417 -15.06 1.06 23.85
CA HIS A 417 -16.33 1.16 23.14
C HIS A 417 -16.13 1.24 21.62
N LYS A 418 -15.01 1.86 21.18
CA LYS A 418 -14.62 1.97 19.76
C LYS A 418 -13.11 1.83 19.63
N GLU A 419 -12.63 0.93 18.78
CA GLU A 419 -11.20 0.81 18.50
C GLU A 419 -10.71 1.91 17.54
N THR A 420 -9.45 2.31 17.68
CA THR A 420 -8.78 3.30 16.82
C THR A 420 -7.54 2.68 16.15
N PRO A 421 -7.71 1.72 15.22
CA PRO A 421 -6.59 0.98 14.62
C PRO A 421 -5.65 1.89 13.80
N GLY A 422 -6.13 3.02 13.29
CA GLY A 422 -5.30 3.98 12.56
C GLY A 422 -4.15 4.56 13.38
N LEU A 423 -4.36 4.77 14.70
CA LEU A 423 -3.28 5.25 15.59
C LEU A 423 -2.20 4.18 15.75
N LEU A 424 -2.60 2.91 15.86
CA LEU A 424 -1.67 1.78 15.95
C LEU A 424 -0.85 1.62 14.67
N TYR A 425 -1.49 1.80 13.50
CA TYR A 425 -0.80 1.76 12.21
C TYR A 425 0.31 2.82 12.13
N VAL A 426 0.01 4.07 12.50
CA VAL A 426 0.99 5.17 12.47
C VAL A 426 2.14 4.89 13.44
N MET A 427 1.84 4.47 14.68
CA MET A 427 2.87 4.11 15.66
C MET A 427 3.78 3.00 15.13
N MET A 428 3.20 1.93 14.58
CA MET A 428 3.94 0.80 14.02
C MET A 428 4.80 1.22 12.83
N GLN A 429 4.24 2.02 11.92
CA GLN A 429 4.95 2.52 10.74
C GLN A 429 6.17 3.37 11.12
N GLU A 430 6.02 4.28 12.08
CA GLU A 430 7.14 5.13 12.53
C GLU A 430 8.17 4.33 13.34
N SER A 431 7.74 3.43 14.23
CA SER A 431 8.67 2.58 14.99
C SER A 431 9.48 1.63 14.11
N LEU A 432 8.92 1.11 13.01
CA LEU A 432 9.62 0.24 12.07
C LEU A 432 10.75 0.95 11.30
N LYS A 433 10.72 2.28 11.21
CA LYS A 433 11.85 3.06 10.65
C LYS A 433 13.06 3.06 11.57
N VAL A 434 12.84 2.89 12.88
CA VAL A 434 13.89 2.90 13.91
C VAL A 434 14.40 1.49 14.18
N THR A 435 13.48 0.52 14.35
CA THR A 435 13.85 -0.86 14.68
C THR A 435 12.93 -1.90 14.05
N PRO A 436 13.48 -2.97 13.43
CA PRO A 436 12.66 -4.06 12.88
C PRO A 436 11.92 -4.84 13.96
N PHE A 437 12.35 -4.77 15.23
CA PHE A 437 11.71 -5.47 16.34
C PHE A 437 10.39 -4.83 16.79
N ALA A 438 10.04 -3.64 16.27
CA ALA A 438 8.76 -2.98 16.57
C ALA A 438 7.54 -3.85 16.22
N VAL A 439 7.68 -4.75 15.25
CA VAL A 439 6.66 -5.72 14.83
C VAL A 439 6.17 -6.64 15.96
N LEU A 440 6.94 -6.77 17.05
CA LEU A 440 6.60 -7.60 18.20
C LEU A 440 5.66 -6.89 19.20
N SER A 441 5.22 -5.67 18.92
CA SER A 441 4.28 -4.93 19.76
C SER A 441 2.83 -5.34 19.47
N ARG A 442 2.10 -5.74 20.51
CA ARG A 442 0.65 -6.08 20.47
C ARG A 442 -0.26 -4.95 20.94
N SER A 443 0.22 -3.70 20.89
CA SER A 443 -0.47 -2.51 21.42
C SER A 443 -1.93 -2.41 20.98
N ALA A 444 -2.80 -1.85 21.85
CA ALA A 444 -4.18 -1.52 21.52
C ALA A 444 -4.42 -0.01 21.72
N ALA A 445 -5.40 0.52 20.98
CA ALA A 445 -5.84 1.90 21.11
C ALA A 445 -7.33 2.00 20.80
N GLY A 446 -8.04 2.84 21.57
CA GLY A 446 -9.44 3.09 21.33
C GLY A 446 -10.06 4.06 22.33
N ILE A 447 -11.37 4.23 22.21
CA ILE A 447 -12.16 5.20 22.96
C ILE A 447 -13.06 4.45 23.94
N ARG A 448 -13.06 4.91 25.20
CA ARG A 448 -14.04 4.56 26.22
C ARG A 448 -14.70 5.84 26.71
N GLY A 449 -16.02 5.94 26.59
CA GLY A 449 -16.74 7.19 26.89
C GLY A 449 -16.18 8.36 26.07
N SER A 450 -15.66 9.38 26.76
CA SER A 450 -14.97 10.55 26.18
C SER A 450 -13.44 10.48 26.32
N THR A 451 -12.88 9.32 26.64
CA THR A 451 -11.46 9.12 26.89
C THR A 451 -10.80 8.33 25.77
N LEU A 452 -9.68 8.83 25.24
CA LEU A 452 -8.81 8.09 24.33
C LEU A 452 -7.77 7.31 25.14
N ILE A 453 -7.67 6.00 24.91
CA ILE A 453 -6.68 5.12 25.55
C ILE A 453 -5.70 4.63 24.49
N ILE A 454 -4.40 4.75 24.74
CA ILE A 454 -3.34 4.28 23.84
C ILE A 454 -2.28 3.50 24.63
N ASN A 455 -2.05 2.24 24.25
CA ASN A 455 -0.96 1.46 24.82
C ASN A 455 0.35 1.74 24.08
N MET A 456 1.36 2.17 24.83
CA MET A 456 2.71 2.48 24.33
C MET A 456 3.73 1.44 24.82
N PRO A 457 4.86 1.28 24.10
CA PRO A 457 5.95 0.43 24.53
C PRO A 457 6.51 0.83 25.91
N GLY A 458 7.04 -0.14 26.64
CA GLY A 458 7.65 0.08 27.96
C GLY A 458 9.04 0.73 27.91
N ASN A 459 9.67 0.84 26.74
CA ASN A 459 10.96 1.50 26.58
C ASN A 459 10.76 3.03 26.47
N PRO A 460 11.47 3.86 27.27
CA PRO A 460 11.28 5.32 27.27
C PRO A 460 11.50 6.01 25.92
N ASN A 461 12.43 5.52 25.09
CA ASN A 461 12.70 6.09 23.78
C ASN A 461 11.62 5.68 22.77
N ALA A 462 11.23 4.40 22.76
CA ALA A 462 10.16 3.93 21.89
C ALA A 462 8.81 4.59 22.21
N ALA A 463 8.50 4.82 23.49
CA ALA A 463 7.32 5.59 23.90
C ALA A 463 7.38 7.05 23.43
N ALA A 464 8.58 7.66 23.44
CA ALA A 464 8.79 9.01 22.95
C ALA A 464 8.52 9.13 21.44
N GLU A 465 9.07 8.20 20.68
CA GLU A 465 8.90 8.12 19.23
C GLU A 465 7.43 7.90 18.85
N CYS A 466 6.74 6.99 19.54
CA CYS A 466 5.31 6.78 19.34
C CYS A 466 4.49 8.03 19.65
N MET A 467 4.83 8.76 20.72
CA MET A 467 4.15 10.01 21.06
C MET A 467 4.36 11.07 19.96
N GLU A 468 5.59 11.25 19.49
CA GLU A 468 5.94 12.20 18.44
C GLU A 468 5.20 11.90 17.13
N ALA A 469 5.12 10.62 16.75
CA ALA A 469 4.38 10.14 15.59
C ALA A 469 2.88 10.51 15.66
N LEU A 470 2.29 10.49 16.86
CA LEU A 470 0.87 10.77 17.04
C LEU A 470 0.53 12.26 17.21
N LEU A 471 1.50 13.11 17.56
CA LEU A 471 1.28 14.54 17.82
C LEU A 471 0.44 15.28 16.75
N PRO A 472 0.65 15.07 15.44
CA PRO A 472 -0.12 15.78 14.41
C PRO A 472 -1.63 15.49 14.46
N SER A 473 -1.99 14.28 14.85
CA SER A 473 -3.37 13.78 14.82
C SER A 473 -4.07 13.90 16.18
N LEU A 474 -3.30 13.85 17.27
CA LEU A 474 -3.83 13.73 18.63
C LEU A 474 -4.66 14.94 19.07
N LYS A 475 -4.26 16.16 18.69
CA LYS A 475 -5.03 17.39 18.97
C LYS A 475 -6.43 17.34 18.37
N HIS A 476 -6.54 16.88 17.11
CA HIS A 476 -7.82 16.80 16.43
C HIS A 476 -8.69 15.70 17.02
N ALA A 477 -8.11 14.54 17.31
CA ALA A 477 -8.79 13.41 17.94
C ALA A 477 -9.43 13.81 19.29
N LEU A 478 -8.69 14.47 20.18
CA LEU A 478 -9.20 14.91 21.48
C LEU A 478 -10.34 15.94 21.35
N LYS A 479 -10.28 16.83 20.35
CA LYS A 479 -11.39 17.77 20.08
C LYS A 479 -12.64 17.06 19.58
N GLN A 480 -12.49 16.06 18.71
CA GLN A 480 -13.60 15.32 18.13
C GLN A 480 -14.30 14.44 19.17
N ILE A 481 -13.55 13.81 20.08
CA ILE A 481 -14.09 12.99 21.16
C ILE A 481 -14.89 13.83 22.17
N LYS A 482 -14.50 15.09 22.39
CA LYS A 482 -15.24 16.05 23.25
C LYS A 482 -16.54 16.59 22.63
N GLY A 483 -16.85 16.23 21.39
CA GLY A 483 -18.02 16.72 20.65
C GLY A 483 -17.76 18.08 20.01
N ASP A 484 -17.70 18.11 18.68
CA ASP A 484 -17.57 19.35 17.93
C ASP A 484 -18.89 20.15 18.02
N LYS A 485 -18.82 21.47 18.23
CA LYS A 485 -19.99 22.35 18.47
C LYS A 485 -21.00 22.41 17.31
N ARG A 486 -20.75 21.70 16.19
CA ARG A 486 -21.58 21.71 14.98
C ARG A 486 -22.94 21.05 15.17
N GLU A 487 -23.10 20.14 16.13
CA GLU A 487 -24.42 19.53 16.44
C GLU A 487 -25.38 20.46 17.20
N LYS A 488 -24.92 21.61 17.71
CA LYS A 488 -25.73 22.56 18.49
C LYS A 488 -26.25 23.75 17.66
N HIS A 489 -26.38 23.62 16.34
CA HIS A 489 -27.05 24.65 15.56
C HIS A 489 -28.57 24.58 15.83
N PRO A 490 -29.27 25.68 16.20
CA PRO A 490 -30.68 25.66 16.64
C PRO A 490 -31.72 25.23 15.57
N ARG A 491 -31.28 24.78 14.40
CA ARG A 491 -32.11 24.22 13.32
C ARG A 491 -31.80 22.75 13.01
N HIS A 492 -30.85 22.13 13.70
CA HIS A 492 -30.47 20.74 13.46
C HIS A 492 -31.28 19.83 14.39
N VAL A 493 -32.25 19.10 13.82
CA VAL A 493 -32.94 18.02 14.53
C VAL A 493 -32.04 16.79 14.49
N PRO A 494 -31.72 16.15 15.63
CA PRO A 494 -30.94 14.92 15.66
C PRO A 494 -31.56 13.87 14.72
N HIS A 495 -30.75 13.14 13.95
CA HIS A 495 -31.25 12.14 12.98
C HIS A 495 -32.15 11.07 13.62
N ALA A 496 -32.00 10.79 14.91
CA ALA A 496 -32.85 9.86 15.65
C ALA A 496 -34.27 10.40 15.94
N GLU A 497 -34.47 11.71 15.92
CA GLU A 497 -35.75 12.39 16.21
C GLU A 497 -36.43 12.90 14.92
N ALA A 498 -35.78 12.76 13.78
CA ALA A 498 -36.36 13.09 12.49
C ALA A 498 -37.47 12.08 12.16
N THR A 499 -38.71 12.56 12.01
CA THR A 499 -39.85 11.72 11.63
C THR A 499 -39.58 11.11 10.24
N PRO A 500 -39.66 9.78 10.07
CA PRO A 500 -39.38 9.16 8.78
C PRO A 500 -40.46 9.58 7.78
N THR A 501 -40.12 10.51 6.89
CA THR A 501 -41.02 10.95 5.83
C THR A 501 -41.12 9.83 4.81
N ASN A 502 -42.26 9.14 4.78
CA ASN A 502 -42.54 8.01 3.91
C ASN A 502 -42.85 8.48 2.47
N ILE A 503 -41.84 9.07 1.82
CA ILE A 503 -41.91 9.56 0.43
C ILE A 503 -41.76 8.37 -0.55
N TRP A 504 -41.14 7.28 -0.09
CA TRP A 504 -40.88 6.08 -0.89
C TRP A 504 -42.16 5.30 -1.21
N ASP A 505 -43.05 5.04 -0.24
CA ASP A 505 -44.30 4.30 -0.51
C ASP A 505 -45.25 5.06 -1.46
N GLN A 506 -45.29 6.40 -1.38
CA GLN A 506 -46.08 7.22 -2.30
C GLN A 506 -45.51 7.22 -3.72
N SER A 507 -44.18 7.35 -3.85
CA SER A 507 -43.51 7.35 -5.15
C SER A 507 -43.58 5.97 -5.82
N TYR A 508 -43.51 4.90 -5.03
CA TYR A 508 -43.66 3.52 -5.51
C TYR A 508 -45.09 3.23 -6.00
N LYS A 509 -46.13 3.68 -5.29
CA LYS A 509 -47.53 3.54 -5.72
C LYS A 509 -47.84 4.32 -7.00
N LEU A 510 -47.33 5.56 -7.10
CA LEU A 510 -47.50 6.40 -8.29
C LEU A 510 -46.78 5.84 -9.54
N ALA A 511 -45.70 5.09 -9.35
CA ALA A 511 -44.97 4.46 -10.46
C ALA A 511 -45.53 3.08 -10.86
N SER A 512 -46.29 2.41 -9.99
CA SER A 512 -46.83 1.06 -10.23
C SER A 512 -48.27 1.05 -10.72
N GLU A 513 -49.06 2.08 -10.42
CA GLU A 513 -50.40 2.27 -10.98
C GLU A 513 -50.29 3.10 -12.27
N GLY A 514 -50.10 2.41 -13.40
CA GLY A 514 -50.11 3.03 -14.73
C GLY A 514 -51.46 3.71 -15.01
N ILE A 515 -51.54 5.03 -14.78
CA ILE A 515 -52.68 5.86 -15.14
C ILE A 515 -52.27 6.75 -16.31
N SER A 516 -52.98 6.55 -17.43
CA SER A 516 -52.96 7.37 -18.62
C SER A 516 -53.24 8.83 -18.29
N GLU A 517 -52.38 9.73 -18.79
CA GLU A 517 -52.62 11.18 -18.77
C GLU A 517 -53.99 11.49 -19.41
N THR A 518 -54.90 12.02 -18.60
CA THR A 518 -56.00 12.86 -19.06
C THR A 518 -55.76 14.25 -18.50
N GLY A 519 -55.63 15.22 -19.40
CA GLY A 519 -55.10 16.54 -19.08
C GLY A 519 -55.98 17.36 -18.15
N CYS A 520 -55.39 18.41 -17.59
CA CYS A 520 -56.15 19.62 -17.33
C CYS A 520 -55.25 20.85 -17.34
N SER A 521 -55.76 21.86 -18.03
CA SER A 521 -55.33 23.25 -18.11
C SER A 521 -55.22 23.92 -16.76
N CYS A 522 -54.38 24.95 -16.64
CA CYS A 522 -54.85 26.31 -16.35
C CYS A 522 -53.76 27.36 -16.61
N SER A 523 -54.21 28.42 -17.24
CA SER A 523 -53.60 29.73 -17.50
C SER A 523 -53.66 30.65 -16.27
N HIS A 524 -52.57 31.35 -15.95
CA HIS A 524 -52.47 32.83 -15.88
C HIS A 524 -51.06 33.27 -15.52
#